data_AF-A0A2N8P794-F1
#
_entry.id   AF-A0A2N8P794-F1
#
_cell.length_a   1.000
_cell.length_b   1.000
_cell.length_c   1.000
_cell.angle_alpha   90.00
_cell.angle_beta   90.00
_cell.angle_gamma   90.00
#
_symmetry.space_group_name_H-M   'P 1'
#
loop_
_entity.id
_entity.type
_entity.pdbx_description
1 polymer ?
#
loop_
_entity_poly.entity_id
_entity_poly.type
_entity_poly.pdbx_seq_one_letter_code
_entity_poly.pdbx_strand_id
1 'polypeptide(L)' 'MRGCDRAGPSTGHPALTGAKLAQDLAIAAEDLAAACTYLVGEDLITVDWTAGNTPAMVTLTHQGIRCMEAEEEERS' A
#
# COMPACT_ATOMS: atom_id res chain seq x y z
N MET A 1 -13.25 27.38 -9.33
CA MET A 1 -12.33 26.21 -9.41
C MET A 1 -11.78 25.99 -8.01
N ARG A 2 -12.26 24.96 -7.31
CA ARG A 2 -11.85 24.68 -5.93
C ARG A 2 -10.45 24.08 -5.96
N GLY A 3 -9.51 24.72 -5.27
CA GLY A 3 -8.18 24.18 -5.03
C GLY A 3 -8.29 22.87 -4.25
N CYS A 4 -7.63 21.85 -4.77
CA CYS A 4 -7.39 20.61 -4.06
C CYS A 4 -6.23 20.83 -3.09
N ASP A 5 -6.52 21.47 -1.96
CA ASP A 5 -5.69 21.36 -0.77
C ASP A 5 -5.98 20.01 -0.12
N ARG A 6 -5.05 19.06 -0.24
CA ARG A 6 -5.03 17.89 0.63
C ARG A 6 -3.60 17.60 1.07
N ALA A 7 -3.42 17.77 2.37
CA ALA A 7 -2.21 17.62 3.17
C ALA A 7 -1.30 16.48 2.72
N GLY A 8 0.00 16.78 2.62
CA GLY A 8 1.04 15.76 2.47
C GLY A 8 1.25 14.99 3.78
N PRO A 9 1.64 13.70 3.73
CA PRO A 9 2.08 12.99 4.91
C PRO A 9 3.55 13.34 5.19
N SER A 10 3.76 14.16 6.22
CA SER A 10 5.02 14.28 6.93
C SER A 10 5.30 12.99 7.70
N THR A 11 5.93 12.01 7.06
CA THR A 11 6.83 10.95 7.59
C THR A 11 7.10 10.02 6.39
N GLY A 12 8.35 9.95 5.93
CA GLY A 12 8.74 9.37 4.64
C GLY A 12 8.64 7.85 4.55
N HIS A 13 7.43 7.29 4.55
CA HIS A 13 7.18 5.90 4.18
C HIS A 13 6.96 5.79 2.66
N PRO A 14 7.48 4.75 1.99
CA PRO A 14 7.31 4.57 0.56
C PRO A 14 5.84 4.29 0.25
N ALA A 15 5.16 5.30 -0.31
CA ALA A 15 3.82 5.15 -0.84
C ALA A 15 3.91 4.83 -2.33
N LEU A 16 3.20 3.80 -2.77
CA LEU A 16 3.11 3.39 -4.17
C LEU A 16 1.69 3.58 -4.67
N THR A 17 1.53 3.96 -5.93
CA THR A 17 0.21 3.93 -6.56
C THR A 17 -0.19 2.48 -6.82
N GLY A 18 -1.45 2.13 -6.63
CA GLY A 18 -1.91 0.76 -6.89
C GLY A 18 -1.70 0.34 -8.34
N ALA A 19 -1.80 1.27 -9.29
CA ALA A 19 -1.49 1.02 -10.70
C ALA A 19 -0.02 0.65 -10.93
N LYS A 20 0.93 1.31 -10.26
CA LYS A 20 2.35 0.99 -10.37
C LYS A 20 2.65 -0.35 -9.71
N LEU A 21 2.06 -0.60 -8.54
CA LEU A 21 2.20 -1.86 -7.82
C LEU A 21 1.66 -3.05 -8.62
N ALA A 22 0.50 -2.91 -9.26
CA ALA A 22 -0.08 -3.94 -10.14
C ALA A 22 0.85 -4.28 -11.32
N GLN A 23 1.45 -3.25 -11.93
CA GLN A 23 2.38 -3.42 -13.05
C GLN A 23 3.68 -4.10 -12.62
N ASP A 24 4.25 -3.69 -11.48
CA ASP A 24 5.50 -4.24 -10.98
C ASP A 24 5.36 -5.71 -10.55
N LEU A 25 4.19 -6.08 -10.00
CA LEU A 25 3.85 -7.45 -9.64
C LEU A 25 3.29 -8.28 -10.80
N ALA A 26 2.96 -7.64 -11.93
CA ALA A 26 2.30 -8.25 -13.10
C ALA A 26 1.03 -9.05 -12.76
N ILE A 27 0.21 -8.52 -11.84
CA ILE A 27 -1.06 -9.14 -11.42
C ILE A 27 -2.29 -8.33 -11.87
N ALA A 28 -3.44 -8.99 -11.94
CA ALA A 28 -4.70 -8.33 -12.25
C ALA A 28 -5.10 -7.36 -11.12
N ALA A 29 -5.84 -6.30 -11.48
CA ALA A 29 -6.32 -5.31 -10.51
C ALA A 29 -7.22 -5.93 -9.43
N GLU A 30 -7.99 -6.96 -9.78
CA GLU A 30 -8.86 -7.70 -8.84
C GLU A 30 -8.03 -8.49 -7.83
N ASP A 31 -7.00 -9.19 -8.28
CA ASP A 31 -6.07 -9.92 -7.41
C ASP A 31 -5.30 -8.96 -6.50
N LEU A 32 -4.88 -7.81 -7.04
CA LEU A 32 -4.24 -6.77 -6.23
C LEU A 32 -5.21 -6.25 -5.15
N ALA A 33 -6.47 -6.01 -5.49
CA ALA A 33 -7.46 -5.56 -4.52
C ALA A 33 -7.70 -6.61 -3.42
N ALA A 34 -7.74 -7.89 -3.78
CA ALA A 34 -7.87 -8.98 -2.81
C ALA A 34 -6.65 -9.07 -1.88
N ALA A 35 -5.44 -9.01 -2.43
CA ALA A 35 -4.19 -9.02 -1.66
C ALA A 35 -4.10 -7.80 -0.74
N CYS A 36 -4.44 -6.62 -1.25
CA CYS A 36 -4.49 -5.39 -0.46
C CYS A 36 -5.50 -5.49 0.68
N THR A 37 -6.68 -6.05 0.45
CA THR A 37 -7.70 -6.26 1.49
C THR A 37 -7.17 -7.18 2.60
N TYR A 38 -6.50 -8.27 2.24
CA TYR A 38 -5.89 -9.19 3.20
C TYR A 38 -4.82 -8.49 4.05
N LEU A 39 -3.87 -7.80 3.42
CA LEU A 39 -2.76 -7.15 4.11
C LEU A 39 -3.19 -5.95 4.98
N VAL A 40 -4.28 -5.27 4.61
CA VAL A 40 -4.92 -4.27 5.49
C VAL A 40 -5.52 -4.95 6.73
N GLY A 41 -6.11 -6.14 6.59
CA GLY A 41 -6.63 -6.93 7.70
C GLY A 41 -5.55 -7.33 8.72
N GLU A 42 -4.32 -7.51 8.25
CA GLU A 42 -3.13 -7.82 9.07
C GLU A 42 -2.41 -6.57 9.62
N ASP A 43 -2.94 -5.37 9.36
CA ASP A 43 -2.33 -4.07 9.72
C ASP A 43 -0.92 -3.85 9.14
N LEU A 44 -0.57 -4.54 8.05
CA LEU A 44 0.76 -4.44 7.42
C LEU A 44 0.83 -3.27 6.42
N ILE A 45 -0.31 -2.92 5.82
CA ILE A 45 -0.43 -1.81 4.89
C ILE A 45 -1.68 -0.98 5.19
N THR A 46 -1.65 0.26 4.72
CA THR A 46 -2.83 1.13 4.56
C THR A 46 -3.08 1.35 3.08
N VAL A 47 -4.36 1.37 2.69
CA VAL A 47 -4.77 1.52 1.31
C VAL A 47 -5.83 2.61 1.20
N ASP A 48 -5.57 3.58 0.33
CA ASP A 48 -6.58 4.52 -0.15
C ASP A 48 -7.27 3.88 -1.36
N TRP A 49 -8.60 3.73 -1.30
CA TRP A 49 -9.38 3.06 -2.32
C TRP A 49 -10.11 4.06 -3.21
N THR A 50 -10.13 3.81 -4.52
CA THR A 50 -11.03 4.52 -5.43
C THR A 50 -12.44 3.92 -5.39
N ALA A 51 -13.42 4.66 -5.93
CA ALA A 51 -14.74 4.11 -6.20
C ALA A 51 -14.62 2.95 -7.20
N GLY A 52 -14.85 1.72 -6.73
CA GLY A 52 -14.66 0.50 -7.51
C GLY A 52 -13.68 -0.52 -6.92
N ASN A 53 -13.32 -0.38 -5.64
CA ASN A 53 -12.43 -1.32 -4.93
C ASN A 53 -11.05 -1.47 -5.60
N THR A 54 -10.60 -0.42 -6.28
CA THR A 54 -9.27 -0.39 -6.89
C THR A 54 -8.35 0.41 -5.96
N PRO A 55 -7.17 -0.13 -5.59
CA PRO A 55 -6.24 0.59 -4.74
C PRO A 55 -5.69 1.81 -5.49
N ALA A 56 -5.92 3.01 -4.95
CA ALA A 56 -5.37 4.26 -5.45
C ALA A 56 -3.91 4.41 -4.99
N MET A 57 -3.70 4.24 -3.69
CA MET A 57 -2.43 4.39 -3.03
C MET A 57 -2.27 3.34 -1.95
N VAL A 58 -1.09 2.75 -1.88
CA VAL A 58 -0.71 1.74 -0.89
C VAL A 58 0.50 2.26 -0.13
N THR A 59 0.41 2.27 1.20
CA THR A 59 1.49 2.72 2.08
C THR A 59 1.72 1.68 3.16
N LEU A 60 2.98 1.41 3.50
CA LEU A 60 3.31 0.53 4.61
C LEU A 60 2.95 1.15 5.95
N THR A 61 2.50 0.32 6.89
CA THR A 61 2.42 0.70 8.30
C THR A 61 3.79 0.51 8.96
N HIS A 62 3.94 1.06 10.17
CA HIS A 62 5.09 0.75 11.01
C HIS A 62 5.21 -0.75 11.30
N GLN A 63 4.10 -1.47 11.43
CA GLN A 63 4.10 -2.92 11.63
C GLN A 63 4.58 -3.65 10.37
N GLY A 64 4.10 -3.26 9.19
CA GLY A 64 4.56 -3.82 7.92
C GLY A 64 6.06 -3.65 7.71
N ILE A 65 6.60 -2.47 8.06
CA ILE A 65 8.05 -2.21 8.00
C ILE A 65 8.81 -3.14 8.93
N ARG A 66 8.39 -3.25 10.19
CA ARG A 66 9.04 -4.15 11.16
C ARG A 66 8.94 -5.62 10.78
N CYS A 67 7.85 -6.02 10.12
CA CYS A 67 7.68 -7.37 9.61
C CYS A 67 8.76 -7.69 8.58
N MET A 68 8.96 -6.80 7.60
CA MET A 68 10.00 -6.99 6.57
C MET A 68 11.42 -6.96 7.16
N GLU A 69 11.68 -6.09 8.16
CA GLU A 69 12.97 -6.06 8.85
C GLU A 69 13.27 -7.40 9.56
N ALA A 70 12.25 -7.99 10.21
CA ALA A 70 12.39 -9.28 10.88
C ALA A 70 12.66 -10.42 9.89
N GLU A 71 11.97 -10.45 8.74
CA GLU A 71 12.20 -11.48 7.71
C GLU A 71 13.60 -11.41 7.08
N GLU A 72 14.20 -10.21 6.98
CA GLU A 72 15.59 -10.03 6.53
C GLU A 72 16.61 -10.52 7.58
N GLU A 73 16.38 -10.22 8.86
CA GLU A 73 17.24 -10.69 9.97
C GLU A 73 17.21 -12.23 10.10
N GLU A 74 16.04 -12.86 9.91
CA GLU A 74 15.92 -14.34 9.93
C GLU A 74 16.66 -15.04 8.77
N ARG A 75 16.99 -14.30 7.71
CA ARG A 75 17.71 -14.80 6.54
C ARG A 75 19.22 -14.52 6.56
N SER A 76 19.76 -13.94 7.64
CA SER A 76 21.19 -13.60 7.77
C SER A 76 22.02 -14.55 8.65
#